data_AF-A0A929ZMH9-F1
#
_entry.id   AF-A0A929ZMH9-F1
#
_cell.length_a   1.000
_cell.length_b   1.000
_cell.length_c   1.000
_cell.angle_alpha   90.00
_cell.angle_beta   90.00
_cell.angle_gamma   90.00
#
_symmetry.space_group_name_H-M   'P 1'
#
loop_
_entity.id
_entity.type
_entity.pdbx_description
1 polymer ?
#
loop_
_entity_poly.entity_id
_entity_poly.type
_entity_poly.pdbx_seq_one_letter_code
_entity_poly.pdbx_strand_id
1 'polypeptide(L)' 'MATVKVVTKKTLADDLAEKYGLTKKAAGEAVNYVFDEIATTIKKGGEVSLNGFGKFTVVKKKARTG' A
#
# COMPACT_ATOMS: atom_id res chain seq x y z
N MET A 1 21.02 16.83 -0.72
CA MET A 1 19.75 16.76 -1.45
C MET A 1 19.23 15.34 -1.33
N ALA A 2 18.21 15.10 -0.48
CA ALA A 2 17.65 13.77 -0.32
C ALA A 2 16.90 13.40 -1.62
N THR A 3 17.38 12.38 -2.32
CA THR A 3 16.67 11.79 -3.47
C THR A 3 15.33 11.28 -2.98
N VAL A 4 14.25 11.98 -3.33
CA VAL A 4 12.89 11.49 -3.08
C VAL A 4 12.68 10.28 -3.98
N LYS A 5 12.88 9.08 -3.42
CA LYS A 5 12.56 7.84 -4.12
C LYS A 5 11.06 7.84 -4.38
N VAL A 6 10.65 7.96 -5.65
CA VAL A 6 9.25 7.82 -6.03
C VAL A 6 8.88 6.36 -5.88
N VAL A 7 8.15 6.05 -4.82
CA VAL A 7 7.71 4.68 -4.52
C VAL A 7 6.49 4.37 -5.38
N THR A 8 6.72 3.68 -6.48
CA THR A 8 5.68 3.09 -7.34
C THR A 8 5.52 1.61 -7.04
N LYS A 9 4.38 1.00 -7.43
CA LYS A 9 4.17 -0.46 -7.29
C LYS A 9 5.33 -1.27 -7.88
N LYS A 10 5.86 -0.83 -9.03
CA LYS A 10 6.97 -1.48 -9.72
C LYS A 10 8.28 -1.39 -8.94
N THR A 11 8.64 -0.19 -8.48
CA THR A 11 9.87 0.00 -7.69
C THR A 11 9.81 -0.72 -6.35
N LEU A 12 8.63 -0.80 -5.72
CA LEU A 12 8.41 -1.59 -4.50
C LEU A 12 8.62 -3.09 -4.75
N ALA A 13 8.09 -3.61 -5.86
CA ALA A 13 8.24 -5.01 -6.24
C ALA A 13 9.69 -5.35 -6.61
N ASP A 14 10.38 -4.49 -7.35
CA ASP A 14 11.81 -4.66 -7.66
C ASP A 14 12.65 -4.64 -6.37
N ASP A 15 12.42 -3.69 -5.46
CA ASP A 15 13.11 -3.65 -4.15
C ASP A 15 12.82 -4.90 -3.29
N LEU A 16 11.57 -5.39 -3.27
CA LEU A 16 11.18 -6.61 -2.56
C LEU A 16 11.84 -7.86 -3.17
N ALA A 17 11.89 -7.93 -4.49
CA ALA A 17 12.57 -8.99 -5.21
C ALA A 17 14.07 -9.03 -4.88
N GLU A 18 14.75 -7.88 -4.92
CA GLU A 18 16.17 -7.78 -4.59
C GLU A 18 16.46 -8.06 -3.11
N LYS A 19 15.65 -7.53 -2.20
CA LYS A 19 15.90 -7.65 -0.75
C LYS A 19 15.61 -9.04 -0.20
N TYR A 20 14.61 -9.74 -0.75
CA TYR A 20 14.18 -11.06 -0.27
C TYR A 20 14.50 -12.20 -1.24
N GLY A 21 15.19 -11.93 -2.35
CA GLY A 21 15.51 -12.94 -3.37
C GLY A 21 14.27 -13.54 -4.06
N LEU A 22 13.17 -12.80 -4.09
CA LEU A 22 11.92 -13.24 -4.71
C LEU A 22 11.96 -13.03 -6.22
N THR A 23 11.20 -13.83 -6.97
CA THR A 23 11.00 -13.54 -8.39
C THR A 23 10.22 -12.24 -8.55
N LYS A 24 10.52 -11.45 -9.59
CA LYS A 24 9.80 -10.19 -9.87
C LYS A 24 8.29 -10.38 -9.97
N LYS A 25 7.85 -11.55 -10.45
CA LYS A 25 6.45 -11.93 -10.51
C LYS A 25 5.85 -12.08 -9.12
N ALA A 26 6.48 -12.87 -8.24
CA ALA A 26 6.01 -13.08 -6.88
C ALA A 26 6.03 -11.78 -6.06
N ALA A 27 7.07 -10.95 -6.21
CA ALA A 27 7.14 -9.66 -5.56
C ALA A 27 6.04 -8.70 -6.05
N GLY A 28 5.77 -8.66 -7.36
CA GLY A 28 4.69 -7.88 -7.93
C GLY A 28 3.30 -8.33 -7.46
N GLU A 29 3.07 -9.65 -7.39
CA GLU A 29 1.84 -10.24 -6.85
C GLU A 29 1.66 -9.91 -5.36
N ALA A 30 2.71 -10.03 -4.55
CA ALA A 30 2.66 -9.69 -3.13
C ALA A 30 2.32 -8.21 -2.89
N VAL A 31 2.97 -7.31 -3.63
CA VAL A 31 2.69 -5.86 -3.55
C VAL A 31 1.25 -5.58 -3.95
N ASN A 32 0.78 -6.14 -5.06
CA ASN A 32 -0.61 -5.96 -5.50
C ASN A 32 -1.61 -6.49 -4.48
N TYR A 33 -1.39 -7.70 -3.94
CA TYR A 33 -2.25 -8.29 -2.93
C TYR A 33 -2.37 -7.41 -1.68
N VAL A 34 -1.27 -6.85 -1.18
CA VAL A 34 -1.30 -5.95 -0.02
C VAL A 34 -2.15 -4.71 -0.32
N PHE A 35 -1.96 -4.07 -1.48
CA PHE A 35 -2.75 -2.88 -1.84
C PHE A 35 -4.23 -3.20 -2.08
N ASP A 36 -4.53 -4.36 -2.69
CA ASP A 36 -5.89 -4.79 -2.94
C ASP A 36 -6.59 -5.16 -1.62
N GLU A 37 -5.93 -5.86 -0.70
CA GLU A 37 -6.49 -6.15 0.62
C GLU A 37 -6.77 -4.86 1.37
N ILE A 38 -5.82 -3.92 1.41
CA ILE A 38 -6.03 -2.58 2.00
C ILE A 38 -7.24 -1.89 1.37
N ALA A 39 -7.33 -1.84 0.04
CA ALA A 39 -8.44 -1.21 -0.66
C ALA A 39 -9.78 -1.90 -0.35
N THR A 40 -9.78 -3.22 -0.21
CA THR A 40 -10.99 -4.02 0.04
C THR A 40 -11.46 -3.88 1.48
N THR A 41 -10.55 -3.91 2.45
CA THR A 41 -10.85 -3.67 3.88
C THR A 41 -11.41 -2.26 4.08
N ILE A 42 -10.77 -1.26 3.47
CA ILE A 42 -11.23 0.13 3.52
C ILE A 42 -12.60 0.26 2.85
N LYS A 43 -12.83 -0.32 1.66
CA LYS A 43 -14.16 -0.29 1.01
C LYS A 43 -15.28 -0.86 1.87
N LYS A 44 -15.01 -1.90 2.67
CA LYS A 44 -15.95 -2.50 3.61
C LYS A 44 -16.22 -1.63 4.85
N GLY A 45 -15.58 -0.47 4.97
CA GLY A 45 -15.65 0.40 6.14
C GLY A 45 -14.76 -0.06 7.30
N GLY A 46 -13.85 -1.00 7.02
CA GLY A 46 -12.88 -1.48 7.98
C GLY A 46 -11.72 -0.51 8.17
N GLU A 47 -10.81 -0.92 9.04
CA GLU A 47 -9.61 -0.20 9.40
C GLU A 47 -8.41 -1.11 9.20
N VAL A 48 -7.34 -0.60 8.58
CA VAL A 48 -6.08 -1.32 8.42
C VAL A 48 -5.02 -0.64 9.27
N SER A 49 -4.60 -1.28 10.35
CA SER A 49 -3.49 -0.82 11.19
C SER A 49 -2.23 -1.61 10.86
N LEU A 50 -1.24 -0.96 10.26
CA LEU A 50 0.07 -1.53 9.94
C LEU A 50 1.12 -0.91 10.86
N ASN A 51 1.58 -1.68 11.85
CA ASN A 51 2.60 -1.24 12.79
C ASN A 51 3.88 -0.84 12.04
N GLY A 52 4.35 0.39 12.26
CA GLY A 52 5.54 0.94 11.59
C GLY A 52 5.31 1.55 10.20
N PHE A 53 4.08 1.47 9.66
CA PHE A 53 3.71 2.09 8.38
C PHE A 53 2.58 3.12 8.54
N GLY A 54 1.59 2.82 9.38
CA GLY A 54 0.50 3.72 9.72
C GLY A 54 -0.87 3.02 9.77
N LYS A 55 -1.90 3.81 10.07
CA LYS A 55 -3.29 3.36 10.15
C LYS A 55 -4.08 3.97 9.00
N PHE A 56 -4.70 3.13 8.17
CA PHE A 56 -5.56 3.52 7.08
C PHE A 56 -7.03 3.33 7.50
N THR A 57 -7.78 4.42 7.48
CA THR A 57 -9.21 4.42 7.79
C THR A 57 -10.00 5.13 6.70
N VAL A 58 -11.25 4.71 6.49
CA VAL A 58 -12.18 5.50 5.69
C VAL A 58 -12.62 6.72 6.49
N VAL A 59 -12.08 7.89 6.15
CA VAL A 59 -12.65 9.14 6.62
C VAL A 59 -13.85 9.46 5.72
N LYS A 60 -15.06 9.09 6.17
CA LYS A 60 -16.29 9.63 5.58
C LYS A 60 -16.35 11.12 5.91
N LYS A 61 -15.78 11.97 5.05
CA LYS A 61 -16.01 13.42 5.14
C LYS A 61 -17.50 13.65 4.91
N LYS A 62 -18.21 14.09 5.95
CA LYS A 62 -19.57 14.61 5.79
C LYS A 62 -19.52 15.70 4.72
N ALA A 63 -20.39 15.60 3.73
CA ALA A 63 -20.61 16.67 2.78
C ALA A 63 -20.91 17.93 3.60
N ARG A 64 -20.08 18.96 3.45
CA ARG A 64 -20.40 20.26 4.03
C ARG A 64 -21.51 20.83 3.17
N THR A 65 -22.68 21.04 3.77
CA THR A 65 -23.72 21.88 3.20
C THR A 65 -23.11 23.26 3.06
N GLY A 66 -22.92 23.69 1.81
CA GLY A 66 -22.72 25.11 1.51
C GLY A 66 -23.98 25.88 1.85
#